data_AF-A0A351NUY5-F1
#
_entry.id   AF-A0A351NUY5-F1
#
_cell.length_a   1.000
_cell.length_b   1.000
_cell.length_c   1.000
_cell.angle_alpha   90.00
_cell.angle_beta   90.00
_cell.angle_gamma   90.00
#
_symmetry.space_group_name_H-M   'P 1'
#
loop_
_entity.id
_entity.type
_entity.pdbx_description
1 polymer ?
#
loop_
_entity_poly.entity_id
_entity_poly.type
_entity_poly.pdbx_seq_one_letter_code
_entity_poly.pdbx_strand_id
1 'polypeptide(L)' 'MKNIGFGILWFLVFFVGTTFLGGLIVGMIAGGNDPANAVAAGRAFGENYGKGIFLMSLVIAVAGSFFSWLPGTRFQTT' A
#
# COMPACT_ATOMS: atom_id res chain seq x y z
N MET A 1 0.88 23.18 3.34
CA MET A 1 0.76 22.00 4.22
C MET A 1 -0.33 21.01 3.78
N LYS A 2 -1.49 21.44 3.25
CA LYS A 2 -2.55 20.52 2.76
C LYS A 2 -2.06 19.46 1.76
N ASN A 3 -1.26 19.85 0.76
CA ASN A 3 -0.80 18.94 -0.30
C ASN A 3 0.15 17.84 0.22
N ILE A 4 0.99 18.16 1.22
CA ILE A 4 1.88 17.18 1.88
C ILE A 4 1.04 16.19 2.69
N GLY A 5 0.00 16.67 3.38
CA GLY A 5 -0.93 15.80 4.11
C GLY A 5 -1.64 14.80 3.19
N PHE A 6 -2.11 15.24 2.02
CA PHE A 6 -2.70 14.34 1.03
C PHE A 6 -1.69 13.33 0.47
N GLY A 7 -0.43 13.73 0.23
CA GLY A 7 0.62 12.81 -0.20
C GLY A 7 0.90 11.70 0.81
N ILE A 8 0.99 12.04 2.11
CA ILE A 8 1.15 11.05 3.18
C ILE A 8 -0.08 10.13 3.28
N LEU A 9 -1.29 10.68 3.07
CA LEU A 9 -2.51 9.90 3.06
C LEU A 9 -2.50 8.85 1.93
N TRP A 10 -2.09 9.26 0.73
CA TRP A 10 -1.95 8.34 -0.40
C TRP A 10 -0.85 7.30 -0.19
N PHE A 11 0.26 7.68 0.45
CA PHE A 11 1.28 6.72 0.88
C PHE A 11 0.67 5.63 1.77
N LEU A 12 -0.13 6.01 2.78
CA LEU A 12 -0.80 5.04 3.65
C LEU A 12 -1.80 4.18 2.88
N VAL A 13 -2.58 4.77 1.96
CA VAL A 13 -3.53 4.03 1.14
C VAL A 13 -2.83 2.97 0.30
N PHE A 14 -1.73 3.31 -0.37
CA PHE A 14 -0.96 2.34 -1.16
C PHE A 14 -0.29 1.31 -0.25
N PHE A 15 0.36 1.74 0.82
CA PHE A 15 1.12 0.84 1.69
C PHE A 15 0.22 -0.16 2.41
N VAL A 16 -0.79 0.35 3.12
CA VAL A 16 -1.74 -0.48 3.87
C VAL A 16 -2.61 -1.28 2.90
N GLY A 17 -3.10 -0.66 1.83
CA GLY A 17 -3.94 -1.32 0.84
C GLY A 17 -3.24 -2.50 0.18
N THR A 18 -2.03 -2.30 -0.35
CA THR A 18 -1.28 -3.38 -1.01
C THR A 18 -0.82 -4.46 -0.02
N THR A 19 -0.39 -4.08 1.19
CA THR A 19 0.02 -5.06 2.21
C THR A 19 -1.15 -5.90 2.69
N PHE A 20 -2.31 -5.26 2.94
CA PHE A 20 -3.52 -5.94 3.37
C PHE A 20 -4.08 -6.85 2.28
N LEU A 21 -4.24 -6.35 1.05
CA LEU A 21 -4.75 -7.15 -0.06
C LEU A 21 -3.81 -8.30 -0.41
N GLY A 22 -2.50 -8.06 -0.45
CA GLY A 22 -1.52 -9.11 -0.72
C GLY A 22 -1.51 -10.19 0.37
N GLY A 23 -1.52 -9.79 1.64
CA GLY A 23 -1.62 -10.72 2.76
C GLY A 23 -2.91 -11.52 2.78
N LEU A 24 -4.05 -10.88 2.46
CA LEU A 24 -5.35 -11.52 2.35
C LEU A 24 -5.38 -12.53 1.21
N ILE A 25 -4.92 -12.16 0.00
CA ILE A 25 -4.88 -13.07 -1.16
C ILE A 25 -4.00 -14.28 -0.86
N VAL A 26 -2.79 -14.08 -0.35
CA VAL A 26 -1.87 -15.17 0.00
C VAL A 26 -2.45 -16.04 1.11
N GLY A 27 -3.07 -15.43 2.12
CA GLY A 27 -3.74 -16.15 3.20
C GLY A 27 -4.94 -16.97 2.73
N MET A 28 -5.75 -16.46 1.80
CA MET A 28 -6.86 -17.22 1.21
C MET A 28 -6.36 -18.40 0.38
N ILE A 29 -5.32 -18.22 -0.43
CA ILE A 29 -4.73 -19.30 -1.23
C ILE A 29 -4.15 -20.39 -0.32
N ALA A 30 -3.42 -20.00 0.73
CA ALA A 30 -2.88 -20.96 1.70
C ALA A 30 -3.99 -21.64 2.50
N GLY A 31 -4.98 -20.88 2.97
CA GLY A 31 -6.11 -21.38 3.76
C GLY A 31 -7.05 -22.31 2.99
N GLY A 32 -7.16 -22.14 1.67
CA GLY A 32 -7.89 -23.07 0.80
C GLY A 32 -7.23 -24.45 0.69
N ASN A 33 -5.91 -24.53 0.91
CA ASN A 33 -5.16 -25.79 0.94
C ASN A 33 -5.05 -26.36 2.37
N ASP A 34 -4.74 -25.50 3.34
CA ASP A 34 -4.66 -25.83 4.76
C ASP A 34 -5.06 -24.61 5.61
N PRO A 35 -6.21 -24.64 6.30
CA PRO A 35 -6.70 -23.55 7.14
C PRO A 35 -5.70 -23.10 8.22
N ALA A 36 -4.86 -24.00 8.73
CA ALA A 36 -3.87 -23.68 9.76
C ALA A 36 -2.77 -22.74 9.22
N ASN A 37 -2.51 -22.76 7.91
CA ASN A 37 -1.45 -21.99 7.28
C ASN A 37 -1.88 -20.60 6.78
N ALA A 38 -3.19 -20.29 6.80
CA ALA A 38 -3.71 -19.03 6.26
C ALA A 38 -3.04 -17.79 6.88
N VAL A 39 -2.92 -17.76 8.21
CA VAL A 39 -2.32 -16.63 8.94
C VAL A 39 -0.81 -16.59 8.75
N ALA A 40 -0.15 -17.75 8.77
CA ALA A 40 1.30 -17.85 8.59
C ALA A 40 1.73 -17.35 7.20
N ALA A 41 0.98 -17.70 6.16
CA ALA A 41 1.26 -17.28 4.79
C ALA A 41 1.07 -15.77 4.60
N GLY A 42 0.02 -15.18 5.17
CA GLY A 42 -0.18 -13.73 5.16
C GLY A 42 0.93 -12.97 5.89
N ARG A 43 1.41 -13.50 7.01
CA ARG A 43 2.55 -12.93 7.74
C ARG A 43 3.85 -13.04 6.93
N ALA A 44 4.12 -14.20 6.34
CA ALA A 44 5.28 -14.41 5.49
C ALA A 44 5.28 -13.47 4.28
N PHE A 45 4.12 -13.16 3.69
CA PHE A 45 4.01 -12.14 2.65
C PHE A 45 4.46 -10.76 3.17
N GLY A 46 3.96 -10.34 4.33
CA GLY A 46 4.36 -9.07 4.94
C GLY A 46 5.86 -8.99 5.25
N GLU A 47 6.45 -10.06 5.77
CA GLU A 47 7.88 -10.12 6.09
C GLU A 47 8.78 -10.08 4.85
N ASN A 48 8.39 -10.77 3.77
CA ASN A 48 9.17 -10.84 2.53
C ASN A 48 8.99 -9.61 1.64
N TYR A 49 7.78 -9.09 1.51
CA TYR A 49 7.45 -8.04 0.54
C TYR A 49 7.20 -6.67 1.18
N GLY A 50 6.99 -6.59 2.50
CA GLY A 50 6.60 -5.35 3.18
C GLY A 50 7.57 -4.18 2.97
N LYS A 51 8.89 -4.44 2.97
CA LYS A 51 9.91 -3.41 2.68
C LYS A 51 9.81 -2.90 1.24
N GLY A 52 9.58 -3.80 0.28
CA GLY A 52 9.40 -3.43 -1.13
C GLY A 52 8.11 -2.64 -1.36
N ILE A 53 7.01 -3.08 -0.73
CA ILE A 53 5.71 -2.39 -0.79
C ILE A 53 5.85 -1.00 -0.19
N PHE A 54 6.50 -0.86 0.97
CA PHE A 54 6.78 0.45 1.60
C PHE A 54 7.49 1.41 0.63
N LEU A 55 8.60 0.95 0.03
CA LEU A 55 9.40 1.80 -0.85
C LEU A 55 8.61 2.20 -2.11
N MET A 56 7.90 1.26 -2.72
CA MET A 56 7.08 1.52 -3.90
C MET A 56 5.91 2.47 -3.59
N SER A 57 5.21 2.25 -2.47
CA SER A 57 4.14 3.14 -2.02
C SER A 57 4.65 4.56 -1.77
N LEU A 58 5.86 4.70 -1.20
CA LEU A 58 6.48 6.00 -0.99
C LEU A 58 6.80 6.70 -2.31
N VAL A 59 7.43 5.99 -3.25
CA VAL A 59 7.78 6.54 -4.57
C VAL A 59 6.52 6.98 -5.32
N ILE A 60 5.48 6.16 -5.37
CA ILE A 60 4.22 6.49 -6.04
C ILE A 60 3.54 7.68 -5.37
N ALA A 61 3.50 7.72 -4.04
CA ALA A 61 2.88 8.82 -3.31
C ALA A 61 3.62 10.15 -3.53
N VAL A 62 4.96 10.14 -3.47
CA VAL A 62 5.78 11.34 -3.71
C VAL A 62 5.65 11.81 -5.15
N ALA A 63 5.87 10.91 -6.12
CA ALA A 63 5.77 11.25 -7.55
C ALA A 63 4.36 11.72 -7.91
N GLY A 64 3.33 10.97 -7.50
CA GLY A 64 1.93 11.30 -7.78
C GLY A 64 1.48 12.61 -7.12
N SER A 65 2.04 12.96 -5.96
CA SER A 65 1.80 14.26 -5.33
C SER A 65 2.52 15.40 -6.06
N PHE A 66 3.76 15.16 -6.51
CA PHE A 66 4.55 16.16 -7.24
C PHE A 66 3.92 16.49 -8.60
N PHE A 67 3.45 15.48 -9.33
CA PHE A 67 2.76 15.66 -10.61
C PHE A 67 1.29 16.06 -10.45
N SER A 68 0.79 16.31 -9.23
CA SER A 68 -0.61 16.65 -8.97
C SER A 68 -1.61 15.63 -9.54
N TRP A 69 -1.18 14.39 -9.76
CA TRP A 69 -2.02 13.33 -10.33
C TRP A 69 -2.94 12.76 -9.25
N LEU A 70 -2.48 12.72 -8.00
CA LEU A 70 -3.26 12.18 -6.89
C LEU A 70 -4.38 13.15 -6.47
N PRO A 71 -5.62 12.66 -6.25
CA PRO A 71 -6.71 13.49 -5.75
C PRO A 71 -6.32 14.22 -4.46
N GLY A 72 -6.66 15.51 -4.36
CA GLY A 72 -6.29 16.36 -3.22
C GLY A 72 -4.87 16.94 -3.29
N THR A 73 -4.04 16.56 -4.26
CA THR A 73 -2.69 17.12 -4.49
C THR A 73 -2.62 18.08 -5.68
N ARG A 74 -3.74 18.30 -6.37
CA ARG A 74 -3.85 19.28 -7.47
C ARG A 74 -3.67 20.70 -6.94
N PHE A 75 -2.76 21.45 -7.56
CA PHE A 75 -2.71 22.89 -7.36
C PHE A 75 -3.99 23.50 -7.95
N GLN A 76 -4.74 24.24 -7.14
CA GLN A 76 -5.81 25.10 -7.66
C GLN A 76 -5.13 26.23 -8.45
N THR A 77 -5.00 26.07 -9.76
CA THR A 77 -4.77 27.21 -10.64
C THR A 77 -6.03 28.07 -10.58
N THR A 78 -5.86 29.26 -10.02
CA THR A 78 -6.89 30.29 -9.90
C THR A 78 -7.31 30.78 -11.29
#